data_AF-A0A6L8LS54-F1
#
_entry.id   AF-A0A6L8LS54-F1
#
_cell.length_a   1.000
_cell.length_b   1.000
_cell.length_c   1.000
_cell.angle_alpha   90.00
_cell.angle_beta   90.00
_cell.angle_gamma   90.00
#
_symmetry.space_group_name_H-M   'P 1'
#
loop_
_entity.id
_entity.type
_entity.pdbx_description
1 polymer ?
#
loop_
_entity_poly.entity_id
_entity_poly.type
_entity_poly.pdbx_seq_one_letter_code
_entity_poly.pdbx_strand_id
1 'polypeptide(L)'
;MAQLSPYRIIPVTEFRRDATRLTNWVLQSGGRVWITKHGHASCAVVPMFQCEMLEKWEGRSLAEERRRLDRIYAQWKAVKAREPGTEIPLPWDWQQEW
;
A
#
# COMPACT_ATOMS: atom_id res chain seq x y z
N MET A 1 16.04 19.29 -17.96
CA MET A 1 14.60 19.10 -17.65
C MET A 1 14.48 17.99 -16.63
N ALA A 2 13.81 18.23 -15.49
CA ALA A 2 13.59 17.18 -14.49
C ALA A 2 12.57 16.17 -15.04
N GLN A 3 12.99 14.92 -15.21
CA GLN A 3 12.11 13.86 -15.67
C GLN A 3 11.11 13.51 -14.56
N LEU A 4 9.82 13.73 -14.83
CA LEU A 4 8.75 13.38 -13.90
C LEU A 4 8.70 11.86 -13.73
N SER A 5 8.58 11.39 -12.47
CA SER A 5 8.43 9.97 -12.20
C SER A 5 7.16 9.42 -12.88
N PRO A 6 7.25 8.26 -13.57
CA PRO A 6 6.13 7.71 -14.30
C PRO A 6 4.96 7.39 -13.37
N TYR A 7 3.73 7.55 -13.86
CA TYR A 7 2.53 7.24 -13.10
C TYR A 7 1.49 6.46 -13.90
N ARG A 8 0.64 5.72 -13.18
CA ARG A 8 -0.56 5.05 -13.71
C ARG A 8 -1.76 5.43 -12.85
N ILE A 9 -2.93 5.50 -13.45
CA ILE A 9 -4.21 5.69 -12.75
C ILE A 9 -5.08 4.51 -13.12
N ILE A 10 -5.53 3.75 -12.13
CA ILE A 10 -6.32 2.54 -12.36
C ILE A 10 -7.44 2.39 -11.33
N PRO A 11 -8.55 1.70 -11.68
CA PRO A 11 -9.59 1.37 -10.71
C PRO A 11 -9.10 0.39 -9.64
N VAL A 12 -9.71 0.45 -8.45
CA VAL A 12 -9.44 -0.48 -7.34
C VAL A 12 -9.65 -1.95 -7.72
N THR A 13 -10.61 -2.22 -8.61
CA THR A 13 -10.87 -3.58 -9.11
C THR A 13 -9.72 -4.12 -9.95
N GLU A 14 -9.14 -3.29 -10.82
CA GLU A 14 -7.96 -3.64 -11.60
C GLU A 14 -6.72 -3.80 -10.71
N PHE A 15 -6.52 -2.89 -9.75
CA PHE A 15 -5.43 -3.01 -8.80
C PHE A 15 -5.50 -4.31 -8.01
N ARG A 16 -6.68 -4.73 -7.55
CA ARG A 16 -6.85 -6.00 -6.81
C ARG A 16 -6.48 -7.23 -7.63
N ARG A 17 -6.73 -7.22 -8.94
CA ARG A 17 -6.39 -8.33 -9.84
C ARG A 17 -4.88 -8.43 -10.05
N ASP A 18 -4.22 -7.29 -10.19
CA ASP A 18 -2.82 -7.22 -10.65
C ASP A 18 -1.86 -6.64 -9.59
N ALA A 19 -2.23 -6.66 -8.31
CA ALA A 19 -1.55 -5.95 -7.24
C ALA A 19 -0.04 -6.23 -7.21
N THR A 20 0.36 -7.50 -7.25
CA THR A 20 1.77 -7.91 -7.24
C THR A 20 2.56 -7.33 -8.40
N ARG A 21 2.01 -7.38 -9.62
CA ARG A 21 2.66 -6.84 -10.83
C ARG A 21 2.85 -5.34 -10.72
N LEU A 22 1.83 -4.62 -10.24
CA LEU A 22 1.83 -3.17 -10.12
C LEU A 22 2.77 -2.70 -9.00
N THR A 23 2.79 -3.39 -7.85
CA THR A 23 3.73 -3.10 -6.76
C THR A 23 5.18 -3.36 -7.19
N ASN A 24 5.44 -4.45 -7.92
CA ASN A 24 6.78 -4.70 -8.47
C ASN A 24 7.21 -3.62 -9.47
N TRP A 25 6.29 -3.17 -10.34
CA TRP A 25 6.56 -2.06 -11.25
C TRP A 25 6.88 -0.78 -10.49
N VAL A 26 6.10 -0.42 -9.46
CA VAL A 26 6.37 0.75 -8.59
C VAL A 26 7.78 0.68 -7.99
N LEU A 27 8.16 -0.48 -7.46
CA LEU A 27 9.47 -0.68 -6.84
C LEU A 27 10.61 -0.53 -7.86
N GLN A 28 10.48 -1.12 -9.05
CA GLN A 28 11.51 -1.11 -10.08
C GLN A 28 11.64 0.23 -10.81
N SER A 29 10.53 0.88 -11.11
CA SER A 29 10.51 2.11 -11.92
C SER A 29 10.60 3.38 -11.09
N GLY A 30 10.50 3.29 -9.76
CA GLY A 30 10.28 4.46 -8.90
C GLY A 30 9.01 5.23 -9.26
N GLY A 31 8.03 4.55 -9.86
CA GLY A 31 6.78 5.14 -10.34
C GLY A 31 5.71 5.17 -9.25
N ARG A 32 4.53 5.71 -9.58
CA ARG A 32 3.37 5.73 -8.67
C ARG A 32 2.11 5.19 -9.34
N VAL A 33 1.27 4.49 -8.59
CA VAL A 33 -0.02 4.00 -9.07
C VAL A 33 -1.13 4.64 -8.25
N TRP A 34 -1.91 5.51 -8.88
CA TRP A 34 -3.11 6.10 -8.31
C TRP A 34 -4.28 5.11 -8.44
N ILE A 35 -4.90 4.82 -7.32
CA ILE A 35 -6.04 3.91 -7.23
C ILE A 35 -7.31 4.75 -7.12
N THR A 36 -8.23 4.51 -8.05
CA THR A 36 -9.54 5.17 -8.07
C THR A 36 -10.66 4.25 -7.58
N LYS A 37 -11.63 4.83 -6.89
CA LYS A 37 -12.88 4.17 -6.51
C LYS A 37 -14.03 5.05 -7.01
N HIS A 38 -14.91 4.49 -7.84
CA HIS A 38 -15.99 5.23 -8.51
C HIS A 38 -15.51 6.50 -9.25
N GLY A 39 -14.35 6.43 -9.91
CA GLY A 39 -13.77 7.55 -10.65
C GLY A 39 -13.00 8.56 -9.79
N HIS A 40 -13.07 8.47 -8.46
CA HIS A 40 -12.34 9.37 -7.55
C HIS A 40 -11.01 8.75 -7.11
N ALA A 41 -9.93 9.52 -7.17
CA ALA A 41 -8.63 9.11 -6.63
C ALA A 41 -8.73 8.97 -5.11
N SER A 42 -8.55 7.75 -4.61
CA SER A 42 -8.70 7.46 -3.18
C SER A 42 -7.35 7.31 -2.49
N CYS A 43 -6.37 6.69 -3.16
CA CYS A 43 -5.04 6.49 -2.60
C CYS A 43 -4.01 6.27 -3.72
N ALA A 44 -2.74 6.23 -3.34
CA ALA A 44 -1.64 5.89 -4.25
C ALA A 44 -0.73 4.82 -3.63
N VAL A 45 -0.18 3.97 -4.48
CA VAL A 45 0.94 3.11 -4.17
C VAL A 45 2.21 3.79 -4.66
N VAL A 46 3.14 4.02 -3.75
CA VAL A 46 4.42 4.68 -3.99
C VAL A 46 5.55 3.89 -3.33
N PRO A 47 6.80 4.04 -3.80
CA PRO A 47 7.96 3.47 -3.13
C PRO A 47 8.17 4.13 -1.77
N MET A 48 8.55 3.34 -0.77
CA MET A 48 8.73 3.82 0.60
C MET A 48 9.76 4.97 0.71
N PHE A 49 10.84 4.92 -0.08
CA PHE A 49 11.85 5.97 -0.08
C PHE A 49 11.31 7.35 -0.51
N GLN A 50 10.24 7.39 -1.33
CA GLN A 50 9.61 8.66 -1.71
C GLN A 50 8.82 9.26 -0.54
N CYS A 51 8.21 8.41 0.28
CA CYS A 51 7.58 8.83 1.52
C CYS A 51 8.64 9.37 2.50
N GLU A 52 9.77 8.67 2.66
CA GLU A 52 10.88 9.10 3.53
C GLU A 52 11.47 10.46 3.10
N MET A 53 11.48 10.79 1.80
CA MET A 53 11.86 12.12 1.33
C MET A 53 10.85 13.20 1.72
N LEU A 54 9.54 12.90 1.63
CA LEU A 54 8.48 13.82 2.04
C LEU A 54 8.50 14.02 3.57
N GLU A 55 8.87 13.01 4.35
CA GLU A 55 9.05 13.11 5.81
C GLU A 55 10.04 14.19 6.21
N LYS A 56 11.21 14.20 5.56
CA LYS A 56 12.27 15.18 5.77
C LYS A 56 11.79 16.59 5.47
N TRP A 57 10.74 16.74 4.65
CA TRP A 57 10.18 18.02 4.25
C TRP A 57 8.94 18.43 5.09
N GLU A 58 8.15 17.47 5.61
CA GLU A 58 6.89 17.74 6.32
C GLU A 58 6.91 17.51 7.85
N GLY A 59 7.96 16.90 8.41
CA GLY A 59 8.16 16.82 9.87
C GLY A 59 7.22 15.89 10.66
N ARG A 60 6.58 14.91 10.02
CA ARG A 60 5.76 13.86 10.68
C ARG A 60 6.52 12.54 10.73
N SER A 61 6.40 11.72 11.79
CA SER A 61 7.19 10.48 11.90
C SER A 61 6.68 9.32 11.03
N LEU A 62 7.42 8.98 9.99
CA LEU A 62 7.20 7.83 9.10
C LEU A 62 7.77 6.54 9.68
N ALA A 63 8.62 6.62 10.71
CA ALA A 63 9.05 5.45 11.47
C ALA A 63 7.89 4.74 12.17
N GLU A 64 6.87 5.48 12.61
CA GLU A 64 5.64 4.92 13.17
C GLU A 64 4.76 4.31 12.08
N GLU A 65 4.64 5.00 10.95
CA GLU A 65 3.86 4.52 9.81
C GLU A 65 4.48 3.27 9.18
N ARG A 66 5.81 3.20 9.08
CA ARG A 66 6.55 2.02 8.65
C ARG A 66 6.28 0.82 9.57
N ARG A 67 6.36 1.03 10.89
CA ARG A 67 6.01 0.01 11.89
C ARG A 67 4.54 -0.44 11.78
N ARG A 68 3.63 0.44 11.36
CA ARG A 68 2.23 0.09 11.08
C ARG A 68 2.11 -0.75 9.81
N LEU A 69 2.76 -0.35 8.72
CA LEU A 69 2.73 -1.05 7.44
C LEU A 69 3.40 -2.43 7.50
N ASP A 70 4.54 -2.54 8.18
CA ASP A 70 5.24 -3.82 8.37
C ASP A 70 4.36 -4.82 9.14
N ARG A 71 3.60 -4.36 10.14
CA ARG A 71 2.60 -5.19 10.84
C ARG A 71 1.50 -5.66 9.89
N ILE A 72 0.93 -4.77 9.09
CA ILE A 72 -0.12 -5.11 8.11
C ILE A 72 0.41 -6.13 7.09
N TYR A 73 1.64 -5.93 6.61
CA TYR A 73 2.26 -6.83 5.64
C TYR A 73 2.55 -8.21 6.23
N ALA A 74 3.07 -8.27 7.46
CA ALA A 74 3.30 -9.53 8.17
C ALA A 74 1.98 -10.31 8.37
N GLN A 75 0.90 -9.62 8.74
CA GLN A 75 -0.44 -10.20 8.85
C GLN A 75 -0.93 -10.74 7.50
N TRP A 76 -0.84 -9.95 6.43
CA TRP A 76 -1.24 -10.40 5.09
C TRP A 76 -0.45 -11.62 4.64
N LYS A 77 0.86 -11.64 4.90
CA LYS A 77 1.73 -12.78 4.59
C LYS A 77 1.33 -14.03 5.38
N ALA A 78 0.97 -13.88 6.66
CA ALA A 78 0.45 -14.97 7.49
C ALA A 78 -0.88 -15.52 6.96
N VAL A 79 -1.79 -14.65 6.48
CA VAL A 79 -3.06 -15.06 5.85
C VAL A 79 -2.79 -15.84 4.56
N LYS A 80 -1.83 -15.40 3.74
CA LYS A 80 -1.52 -16.04 2.44
C LYS A 80 -0.74 -17.35 2.54
N ALA A 81 -0.03 -17.57 3.65
CA ALA A 81 0.75 -18.79 3.87
C ALA A 81 -0.07 -19.98 4.42
N ARG A 82 -1.38 -19.81 4.65
CA ARG A 82 -2.24 -20.85 5.26
C ARG A 82 -3.12 -21.57 4.24
N GLU A 83 -3.45 -22.81 4.58
CA GLU A 83 -4.41 -23.64 3.87
C GLU A 83 -5.83 -23.04 3.92
N PRO A 84 -6.66 -23.22 2.87
CA PRO A 84 -8.00 -22.67 2.84
C PRO A 84 -8.89 -23.32 3.92
N GLY A 85 -9.31 -22.54 4.93
CA GLY A 85 -10.27 -22.97 5.95
C GLY A 85 -10.05 -22.45 7.38
N THR A 86 -8.94 -21.77 7.67
CA THR A 86 -8.69 -21.22 9.02
C THR A 86 -9.25 -19.81 9.16
N GLU A 87 -10.27 -19.61 10.01
CA GLU A 87 -10.76 -18.28 10.39
C GLU A 87 -9.70 -17.51 11.17
N ILE A 88 -9.45 -16.26 10.78
CA ILE A 88 -8.55 -15.33 11.48
C ILE A 88 -9.36 -14.05 11.73
N PRO A 89 -9.32 -13.47 12.95
CA PRO A 89 -9.92 -12.17 13.20
C PRO A 89 -9.27 -11.12 12.31
N LEU A 90 -10.08 -10.48 11.47
CA LEU A 90 -9.66 -9.42 10.58
C LEU A 90 -9.42 -8.14 11.39
N PRO A 91 -8.61 -7.18 10.89
CA PRO A 91 -8.25 -5.98 11.64
C PRO A 91 -9.43 -5.13 12.15
N TRP A 92 -10.63 -5.27 11.58
CA TRP A 92 -11.85 -4.59 12.04
C TRP A 92 -12.64 -5.36 13.11
N ASP A 93 -12.25 -6.60 13.42
CA ASP A 93 -12.85 -7.41 14.49
C ASP A 93 -12.34 -6.97 15.89
N TRP A 94 -11.26 -6.18 15.94
CA TRP A 94 -10.65 -5.65 17.16
C TRP A 94 -11.25 -4.30 17.62
N GLN A 95 -12.24 -3.77 16.90
CA GLN A 95 -12.94 -2.52 17.28
C GLN A 95 -14.15 -2.75 18.21
N GLN A 96 -14.37 -3.99 18.68
CA GLN A 96 -15.52 -4.39 19.52
C GLN A 96 -15.22 -4.47 21.03
N GLU A 97 -14.04 -4.05 21.49
CA GLU A 97 -13.74 -3.99 22.93
C GLU A 97 -13.61 -2.51 23.35
N TRP A 98 -14.73 -1.93 23.79
CA TRP A 98 -14.81 -0.76 24.67
C TRP A 98 -15.41 -1.19 26.00
#